data_AF-A0A0F9E8A5-F1
#
_entry.id   AF-A0A0F9E8A5-F1
#
_cell.length_a   1.000
_cell.length_b   1.000
_cell.length_c   1.000
_cell.angle_alpha   90.00
_cell.angle_beta   90.00
_cell.angle_gamma   90.00
#
_symmetry.space_group_name_H-M   'P 1'
#
loop_
_entity.id
_entity.type
_entity.pdbx_description
1 polymer ?
#
loop_
_entity_poly.entity_id
_entity_poly.type
_entity_poly.pdbx_seq_one_letter_code
_entity_poly.pdbx_strand_id
1 'polypeptide(L)'
;MPTGQLTTSVAIANSTFNAAITKTADSQEAYEVNLPIGTAEASYAQTTTIECVVTLTGGHGLASGVYDVYWTESGVKKIAVGCTGTLSTNDMTLNAADSQDNFPAADPGDIVICEQVIINTTIDGDQVQMYGVCPVFANAAETSDCSVDFQDTGDNQITTLRITANQSSVWWDGGGPANPMTGNPITHCQASNQSTAQAATLKILVLEDATP
;
A
#
# COMPACT_ATOMS: atom_id res chain seq x y z
N MET A 1 -12.30 -25.79 -10.11
CA MET A 1 -11.41 -25.26 -9.06
C MET A 1 -10.33 -24.45 -9.75
N PRO A 2 -10.33 -23.12 -9.57
CA PRO A 2 -9.18 -22.30 -9.94
C PRO A 2 -7.88 -22.80 -9.31
N THR A 3 -6.76 -22.48 -9.96
CA THR A 3 -5.42 -22.88 -9.53
C THR A 3 -4.54 -21.65 -9.46
N GLY A 4 -4.02 -21.36 -8.27
CA GLY A 4 -2.97 -20.35 -8.06
C GLY A 4 -1.59 -21.00 -8.11
N GLN A 5 -0.62 -20.27 -8.66
CA GLN A 5 0.78 -20.68 -8.65
C GLN A 5 1.70 -19.51 -8.26
N LEU A 6 2.53 -19.73 -7.25
CA LEU A 6 3.67 -18.86 -6.92
C LEU A 6 4.94 -19.52 -7.44
N THR A 7 5.63 -18.89 -8.38
CA THR A 7 6.89 -19.39 -8.93
C THR A 7 8.05 -18.49 -8.53
N THR A 8 9.09 -19.08 -7.95
CA THR A 8 10.36 -18.41 -7.67
C THR A 8 11.40 -18.92 -8.66
N SER A 9 12.05 -17.99 -9.36
CA SER A 9 13.20 -18.27 -10.22
C SER A 9 14.40 -17.45 -9.76
N VAL A 10 15.52 -18.11 -9.50
CA VAL A 10 16.75 -17.45 -9.04
C VAL A 10 17.90 -17.84 -9.97
N ALA A 11 18.68 -16.86 -10.38
CA ALA A 11 19.88 -17.03 -11.21
C ALA A 11 21.02 -16.17 -10.67
N ILE A 12 22.05 -16.79 -10.09
CA ILE A 12 23.23 -16.11 -9.51
C ILE A 12 24.47 -16.92 -9.83
N ALA A 13 25.56 -16.25 -10.25
CA ALA A 13 26.86 -16.90 -10.52
C ALA A 13 26.75 -18.14 -11.43
N ASN A 14 25.94 -18.06 -12.49
CA ASN A 14 25.64 -19.15 -13.44
C ASN A 14 24.94 -20.38 -12.83
N SER A 15 24.45 -20.30 -11.60
CA SER A 15 23.60 -21.33 -10.98
C SER A 15 22.15 -20.88 -10.99
N THR A 16 21.23 -21.82 -11.19
CA THR A 16 19.80 -21.54 -11.16
C THR A 16 19.05 -22.55 -10.32
N PHE A 17 17.95 -22.12 -9.70
CA PHE A 17 16.91 -23.01 -9.22
C PHE A 17 15.54 -22.40 -9.49
N ASN A 18 14.55 -23.27 -9.69
CA ASN A 18 13.16 -22.89 -9.85
C ASN A 18 12.34 -23.71 -8.86
N ALA A 19 11.41 -23.05 -8.17
CA ALA A 19 10.46 -23.68 -7.27
C ALA A 19 9.08 -23.11 -7.53
N ALA A 20 8.05 -23.95 -7.36
CA ALA A 20 6.66 -23.53 -7.52
C ALA A 20 5.82 -24.08 -6.36
N ILE A 21 4.94 -23.22 -5.84
CA ILE A 21 3.86 -23.59 -4.94
C ILE A 21 2.57 -23.52 -5.74
N THR A 22 1.80 -24.60 -5.75
CA THR A 22 0.51 -24.68 -6.44
C THR A 22 -0.58 -24.96 -5.43
N LYS A 23 -1.67 -24.18 -5.47
CA LYS A 23 -2.87 -24.38 -4.66
C LYS A 23 -4.08 -24.42 -5.59
N THR A 24 -5.09 -25.20 -5.22
CA THR A 24 -6.41 -25.18 -5.84
C THR A 24 -7.41 -24.74 -4.80
N ALA A 25 -8.43 -23.99 -5.21
CA ALA A 25 -9.47 -23.54 -4.31
C ALA A 25 -10.81 -23.40 -5.05
N ASP A 26 -11.79 -22.80 -4.40
CA ASP A 26 -13.15 -22.65 -4.91
C ASP A 26 -13.31 -21.39 -5.75
N SER A 27 -12.68 -20.28 -5.36
CA SER A 27 -12.72 -18.99 -6.06
C SER A 27 -11.35 -18.36 -6.26
N GLN A 28 -11.31 -17.34 -7.12
CA GLN A 28 -10.15 -16.48 -7.35
C GLN A 28 -10.60 -15.06 -7.70
N GLU A 29 -9.86 -14.09 -7.20
CA GLU A 29 -10.11 -12.68 -7.37
C GLU A 29 -8.84 -12.00 -7.89
N ALA A 30 -9.00 -11.05 -8.81
CA ALA A 30 -7.88 -10.30 -9.37
C ALA A 30 -8.28 -8.83 -9.53
N TYR A 31 -7.45 -7.95 -8.99
CA TYR A 31 -7.63 -6.50 -9.04
C TYR A 31 -6.38 -5.87 -9.66
N GLU A 32 -6.59 -4.96 -10.61
CA GLU A 32 -5.53 -4.20 -11.26
C GLU A 32 -5.93 -2.73 -11.30
N VAL A 33 -5.16 -1.87 -10.64
CA VAL A 33 -5.49 -0.45 -10.49
C VAL A 33 -4.26 0.42 -10.69
N ASN A 34 -4.44 1.61 -11.26
CA ASN A 34 -3.38 2.59 -11.36
C ASN A 34 -3.27 3.40 -10.07
N LEU A 35 -2.08 3.45 -9.49
CA LEU A 35 -1.73 4.34 -8.39
C LEU A 35 -1.01 5.57 -8.95
N PRO A 36 -1.54 6.80 -8.74
CA PRO A 36 -0.92 8.02 -9.23
C PRO A 36 0.45 8.28 -8.57
N ILE A 37 1.19 9.25 -9.11
CA ILE A 37 2.40 9.78 -8.46
C ILE A 37 2.02 10.60 -7.23
N GLY A 38 2.91 10.64 -6.24
CA GLY A 38 2.81 11.54 -5.11
C GLY A 38 3.30 12.96 -5.42
N THR A 39 2.86 13.92 -4.63
CA THR A 39 3.31 15.32 -4.66
C THR A 39 4.36 15.53 -3.58
N ALA A 40 5.61 15.81 -3.98
CA ALA A 40 6.67 16.18 -3.04
C ALA A 40 6.56 17.65 -2.64
N GLU A 41 6.68 17.92 -1.35
CA GLU A 41 6.69 19.27 -0.80
C GLU A 41 7.74 19.38 0.31
N ALA A 42 8.42 20.53 0.36
CA ALA A 42 9.41 20.85 1.38
C ALA A 42 8.84 21.76 2.49
N SER A 43 7.56 22.14 2.39
CA SER A 43 6.87 22.89 3.43
C SER A 43 6.32 21.93 4.46
N TYR A 44 6.64 22.15 5.74
CA TYR A 44 6.09 21.36 6.82
C TYR A 44 6.01 22.17 8.11
N ALA A 45 4.83 22.22 8.70
CA ALA A 45 4.62 22.78 10.03
C ALA A 45 3.73 21.85 10.84
N GLN A 46 4.30 21.16 11.82
CA GLN A 46 3.51 20.40 12.78
C GLN A 46 2.67 21.36 13.65
N THR A 47 1.37 21.11 13.74
CA THR A 47 0.47 21.84 14.66
C THR A 47 0.17 21.02 15.91
N THR A 48 0.03 19.70 15.76
CA THR A 48 -0.07 18.73 16.86
C THR A 48 0.65 17.43 16.47
N THR A 49 0.76 16.45 17.36
CA THR A 49 1.41 15.16 17.01
C THR A 49 0.72 14.42 15.86
N ILE A 50 -0.57 14.68 15.65
CA ILE A 50 -1.38 14.06 14.58
C ILE A 50 -1.80 15.06 13.50
N GLU A 51 -1.37 16.32 13.57
CA GLU A 51 -1.73 17.32 12.57
C GLU A 51 -0.52 18.10 12.08
N CYS A 52 -0.44 18.30 10.77
CA CYS A 52 0.51 19.20 10.16
C CYS A 52 -0.15 20.02 9.06
N VAL A 53 0.48 21.15 8.73
CA VAL A 53 0.12 21.98 7.59
C VAL A 53 1.28 21.99 6.61
N VAL A 54 0.95 21.79 5.35
CA VAL A 54 1.87 21.77 4.22
C VAL A 54 1.40 22.82 3.23
N THR A 55 2.25 23.82 2.97
CA THR A 55 1.97 24.79 1.90
C THR A 55 2.40 24.17 0.57
N LEU A 56 1.41 23.85 -0.26
CA LEU A 56 1.60 23.24 -1.57
C LEU A 56 2.10 24.28 -2.59
N THR A 57 2.97 23.83 -3.49
CA THR A 57 3.41 24.65 -4.61
C THR A 57 2.25 24.87 -5.59
N GLY A 58 2.18 26.06 -6.21
CA GLY A 58 1.11 26.38 -7.17
C GLY A 58 1.04 25.36 -8.32
N GLY A 59 -0.18 24.90 -8.64
CA GLY A 59 -0.40 23.87 -9.65
C GLY A 59 -0.31 22.43 -9.14
N HIS A 60 -0.34 22.21 -7.82
CA HIS A 60 -0.26 20.89 -7.17
C HIS A 60 -1.35 19.89 -7.59
N GLY A 61 -2.51 20.33 -8.06
CA GLY A 61 -3.60 19.45 -8.54
C GLY A 61 -4.36 18.67 -7.45
N LEU A 62 -3.86 18.64 -6.21
CA LEU A 62 -4.53 18.05 -5.04
C LEU A 62 -5.84 18.76 -4.63
N ALA A 63 -6.71 18.04 -3.93
CA ALA A 63 -7.97 18.51 -3.35
C ALA A 63 -8.13 18.05 -1.87
N SER A 64 -9.22 18.39 -1.19
CA SER A 64 -9.52 17.74 0.10
C SER A 64 -9.89 16.27 -0.14
N GLY A 65 -9.39 15.36 0.69
CA GLY A 65 -9.51 13.91 0.47
C GLY A 65 -8.72 13.10 1.50
N VAL A 66 -8.49 11.82 1.19
CA VAL A 66 -7.69 10.92 2.03
C VAL A 66 -6.35 10.66 1.37
N TYR A 67 -5.28 10.78 2.15
CA TYR A 67 -3.91 10.77 1.69
C TYR A 67 -3.02 9.91 2.57
N ASP A 68 -2.05 9.26 1.95
CA ASP A 68 -0.88 8.76 2.66
C ASP A 68 0.23 9.81 2.59
N VAL A 69 0.96 9.98 3.68
CA VAL A 69 2.04 10.95 3.78
C VAL A 69 3.32 10.21 4.10
N TYR A 70 4.29 10.29 3.20
CA TYR A 70 5.59 9.63 3.34
C TYR A 70 6.67 10.63 3.69
N TRP A 71 7.59 10.24 4.57
CA TRP A 71 8.78 11.03 4.86
C TRP A 71 9.94 10.13 5.24
N THR A 72 11.13 10.71 5.37
CA THR A 72 12.30 10.03 5.92
C THR A 72 12.75 10.74 7.18
N GLU A 73 12.85 10.00 8.28
CA GLU A 73 13.38 10.51 9.54
C GLU A 73 14.62 9.70 9.92
N SER A 74 15.76 10.36 10.07
CA SER A 74 17.04 9.71 10.43
C SER A 74 17.40 8.51 9.53
N GLY A 75 17.08 8.59 8.23
CA GLY A 75 17.33 7.52 7.25
C GLY A 75 16.31 6.38 7.27
N VAL A 76 15.29 6.45 8.13
CA VAL A 76 14.19 5.48 8.18
C VAL A 76 12.99 6.04 7.42
N LYS A 77 12.49 5.30 6.43
CA LYS A 77 11.28 5.68 5.72
C LYS A 77 10.06 5.48 6.63
N LYS A 78 9.21 6.48 6.74
CA LYS A 78 8.00 6.52 7.57
C LYS A 78 6.77 6.82 6.72
N ILE A 79 5.59 6.52 7.24
CA ILE A 79 4.32 6.76 6.54
C ILE A 79 3.20 6.99 7.54
N ALA A 80 2.43 8.05 7.36
CA ALA A 80 1.13 8.21 8.01
C ALA A 80 0.05 7.80 7.01
N VAL A 81 -0.72 6.76 7.34
CA VAL A 81 -1.70 6.13 6.44
C VAL A 81 -3.07 6.72 6.69
N GLY A 82 -3.84 6.98 5.62
CA GLY A 82 -5.25 7.37 5.75
C GLY A 82 -5.46 8.75 6.35
N CYS A 83 -4.53 9.68 6.15
CA CYS A 83 -4.63 11.03 6.66
C CYS A 83 -5.79 11.78 5.99
N THR A 84 -6.64 12.42 6.79
CA THR A 84 -7.64 13.35 6.25
C THR A 84 -6.95 14.65 5.84
N GLY A 85 -6.95 14.96 4.54
CA GLY A 85 -6.43 16.19 3.97
C GLY A 85 -7.54 17.23 3.74
N THR A 86 -7.37 18.42 4.32
CA THR A 86 -8.24 19.58 4.08
C THR A 86 -7.45 20.67 3.38
N LEU A 87 -7.82 20.98 2.13
CA LEU A 87 -7.20 22.04 1.35
C LEU A 87 -7.90 23.38 1.56
N SER A 88 -7.13 24.40 1.90
CA SER A 88 -7.57 25.81 1.91
C SER A 88 -6.60 26.66 1.12
N THR A 89 -7.02 27.11 -0.07
CA THR A 89 -6.14 27.77 -1.05
C THR A 89 -4.99 26.84 -1.45
N ASN A 90 -3.80 27.03 -0.87
CA ASN A 90 -2.62 26.20 -1.11
C ASN A 90 -2.14 25.50 0.17
N ASP A 91 -2.79 25.72 1.31
CA ASP A 91 -2.41 25.05 2.55
C ASP A 91 -3.22 23.78 2.71
N MET A 92 -2.53 22.64 2.74
CA MET A 92 -3.09 21.33 3.04
C MET A 92 -2.89 21.06 4.52
N THR A 93 -3.99 21.01 5.28
CA THR A 93 -3.96 20.48 6.65
C THR A 93 -4.17 18.98 6.59
N LEU A 94 -3.19 18.21 7.08
CA LEU A 94 -3.26 16.75 7.14
C LEU A 94 -3.48 16.33 8.58
N ASN A 95 -4.44 15.45 8.81
CA ASN A 95 -4.76 14.88 10.12
C ASN A 95 -4.63 13.35 10.09
N ALA A 96 -3.76 12.82 10.94
CA ALA A 96 -3.36 11.42 11.06
C ALA A 96 -4.02 10.72 12.26
N ALA A 97 -5.21 11.15 12.70
CA ALA A 97 -5.90 10.56 13.86
C ALA A 97 -6.11 9.04 13.76
N ASP A 98 -6.34 8.56 12.53
CA ASP A 98 -6.59 7.14 12.23
C ASP A 98 -5.34 6.42 11.68
N SER A 99 -4.20 7.13 11.59
CA SER A 99 -2.92 6.57 11.16
C SER A 99 -2.22 5.84 12.30
N GLN A 100 -1.41 4.83 11.95
CA GLN A 100 -0.53 4.16 12.91
C GLN A 100 0.68 5.01 13.35
N ASP A 101 1.19 5.89 12.47
CA ASP A 101 2.32 6.77 12.76
C ASP A 101 1.86 8.23 12.91
N ASN A 102 2.48 8.92 13.87
CA ASN A 102 2.37 10.37 14.08
C ASN A 102 3.26 11.14 13.10
N PHE A 103 2.92 12.41 12.85
CA PHE A 103 3.80 13.30 12.09
C PHE A 103 5.08 13.64 12.88
N PRO A 104 6.21 13.88 12.20
CA PRO A 104 7.49 14.14 12.86
C PRO A 104 7.50 15.48 13.61
N ALA A 105 8.12 15.52 14.79
CA ALA A 105 8.13 16.73 15.61
C ALA A 105 8.97 17.87 15.01
N ALA A 106 10.01 17.52 14.27
CA ALA A 106 10.82 18.44 13.50
C ALA A 106 10.50 18.29 12.01
N ASP A 107 10.77 19.33 11.24
CA ASP A 107 10.69 19.30 9.79
C ASP A 107 11.58 18.17 9.22
N PRO A 108 10.97 17.14 8.58
CA PRO A 108 11.72 16.02 8.01
C PRO A 108 12.39 16.38 6.67
N GLY A 109 12.22 17.61 6.18
CA GLY A 109 12.57 18.01 4.83
C GLY A 109 11.46 17.63 3.86
N ASP A 110 11.80 16.88 2.81
CA ASP A 110 10.82 16.49 1.80
C ASP A 110 9.82 15.47 2.35
N ILE A 111 8.54 15.84 2.32
CA ILE A 111 7.42 14.92 2.47
C ILE A 111 6.79 14.64 1.11
N VAL A 112 6.15 13.49 0.96
CA VAL A 112 5.39 13.14 -0.23
C VAL A 112 3.95 12.86 0.15
N ILE A 113 3.03 13.64 -0.39
CA ILE A 113 1.58 13.50 -0.20
C ILE A 113 1.03 12.68 -1.36
N CYS A 114 0.42 11.55 -1.06
CA CYS A 114 -0.05 10.58 -2.05
C CYS A 114 -1.55 10.35 -1.88
N GLU A 115 -2.35 10.68 -2.91
CA GLU A 115 -3.78 10.39 -2.91
C GLU A 115 -4.00 8.87 -2.79
N GLN A 116 -4.90 8.46 -1.88
CA GLN A 116 -5.29 7.07 -1.77
C GLN A 116 -6.31 6.70 -2.83
N VAL A 117 -6.08 5.57 -3.49
CA VAL A 117 -7.02 4.96 -4.43
C VAL A 117 -7.81 3.87 -3.70
N ILE A 118 -9.13 4.00 -3.69
CA ILE A 118 -10.03 2.98 -3.14
C ILE A 118 -10.25 1.88 -4.19
N ILE A 119 -10.07 0.64 -3.76
CA ILE A 119 -10.30 -0.57 -4.54
C ILE A 119 -11.33 -1.39 -3.81
N ASN A 120 -12.54 -1.50 -4.38
CA ASN A 120 -13.58 -2.35 -3.79
C ASN A 120 -13.20 -3.81 -4.00
N THR A 121 -13.09 -4.55 -2.91
CA THR A 121 -12.68 -5.96 -2.89
C THR A 121 -13.72 -6.79 -2.15
N THR A 122 -13.67 -8.10 -2.34
CA THR A 122 -14.40 -9.05 -1.51
C THR A 122 -13.43 -10.18 -1.22
N ILE A 123 -12.70 -10.07 -0.12
CA ILE A 123 -11.70 -11.05 0.31
C ILE A 123 -12.08 -11.50 1.71
N ASP A 124 -12.38 -12.77 1.88
CA ASP A 124 -12.52 -13.41 3.19
C ASP A 124 -11.16 -13.99 3.60
N GLY A 125 -10.43 -13.21 4.41
CA GLY A 125 -9.11 -13.56 4.90
C GLY A 125 -9.01 -14.96 5.51
N ASP A 126 -10.06 -15.46 6.14
CA ASP A 126 -10.06 -16.78 6.78
C ASP A 126 -10.17 -17.92 5.75
N GLN A 127 -10.61 -17.62 4.53
CA GLN A 127 -10.73 -18.55 3.41
C GLN A 127 -9.54 -18.47 2.43
N VAL A 128 -8.68 -17.46 2.54
CA VAL A 128 -7.53 -17.28 1.64
C VAL A 128 -6.58 -18.48 1.75
N GLN A 129 -6.33 -19.13 0.60
CA GLN A 129 -5.33 -20.18 0.43
C GLN A 129 -3.99 -19.64 -0.08
N MET A 130 -4.03 -18.56 -0.85
CA MET A 130 -2.86 -17.94 -1.48
C MET A 130 -3.21 -16.51 -1.88
N TYR A 131 -2.27 -15.57 -1.68
CA TYR A 131 -2.35 -14.24 -2.28
C TYR A 131 -1.00 -13.77 -2.84
N GLY A 132 -1.07 -12.82 -3.76
CA GLY A 132 0.06 -12.02 -4.20
C GLY A 132 -0.34 -10.56 -4.42
N VAL A 133 0.42 -9.64 -3.82
CA VAL A 133 0.24 -8.20 -3.98
C VAL A 133 1.53 -7.60 -4.51
N CYS A 134 1.47 -6.86 -5.63
CA CYS A 134 2.65 -6.28 -6.26
C CYS A 134 2.34 -4.91 -6.90
N PRO A 135 3.00 -3.83 -6.47
CA PRO A 135 3.02 -2.58 -7.22
C PRO A 135 4.04 -2.70 -8.37
N VAL A 136 3.54 -2.75 -9.60
CA VAL A 136 4.35 -2.86 -10.81
C VAL A 136 4.64 -1.48 -11.37
N PHE A 137 5.92 -1.15 -11.50
CA PHE A 137 6.39 0.08 -12.12
C PHE A 137 7.03 -0.21 -13.46
N ALA A 138 6.90 0.73 -14.41
CA ALA A 138 7.59 0.62 -15.70
C ALA A 138 9.12 0.69 -15.53
N ASN A 139 9.60 1.48 -14.56
CA ASN A 139 11.01 1.56 -14.22
C ASN A 139 11.39 0.44 -13.24
N ALA A 140 12.18 -0.52 -13.70
CA ALA A 140 12.67 -1.64 -12.89
C ALA A 140 13.62 -1.22 -11.75
N ALA A 141 14.21 -0.03 -11.82
CA ALA A 141 15.11 0.51 -10.79
C ALA A 141 14.37 1.37 -9.75
N GLU A 142 13.05 1.51 -9.85
CA GLU A 142 12.25 2.20 -8.85
C GLU A 142 12.34 1.48 -7.49
N THR A 143 12.40 2.25 -6.42
CA THR A 143 12.55 1.75 -5.03
C THR A 143 11.61 2.44 -4.04
N SER A 144 10.69 3.25 -4.55
CA SER A 144 9.61 3.87 -3.79
C SER A 144 8.71 2.79 -3.18
N ASP A 145 8.15 3.08 -2.01
CA ASP A 145 7.22 2.17 -1.36
C ASP A 145 5.79 2.47 -1.82
N CYS A 146 4.95 1.44 -1.86
CA CYS A 146 3.50 1.56 -1.95
C CYS A 146 2.88 1.05 -0.65
N SER A 147 1.83 1.70 -0.21
CA SER A 147 0.98 1.25 0.89
C SER A 147 -0.27 0.60 0.31
N VAL A 148 -0.72 -0.50 0.91
CA VAL A 148 -2.01 -1.12 0.64
C VAL A 148 -2.64 -1.47 1.96
N ASP A 149 -3.65 -0.70 2.35
CA ASP A 149 -4.39 -0.87 3.59
C ASP A 149 -5.70 -1.61 3.34
N PHE A 150 -5.86 -2.79 3.93
CA PHE A 150 -7.02 -3.66 3.76
C PHE A 150 -8.00 -3.44 4.91
N GLN A 151 -9.26 -3.16 4.58
CA GLN A 151 -10.27 -2.75 5.55
C GLN A 151 -11.58 -3.54 5.42
N ASP A 152 -12.26 -3.73 6.56
CA ASP A 152 -13.59 -4.33 6.61
C ASP A 152 -14.70 -3.32 6.24
N THR A 153 -15.98 -3.72 6.36
CA THR A 153 -17.11 -2.85 6.02
C THR A 153 -17.29 -1.64 6.92
N GLY A 154 -16.61 -1.59 8.06
CA GLY A 154 -16.65 -0.48 9.02
C GLY A 154 -15.39 0.37 8.98
N ASP A 155 -14.61 0.27 7.91
CA ASP A 155 -13.33 0.93 7.71
C ASP A 155 -12.29 0.55 8.80
N ASN A 156 -12.48 -0.60 9.47
CA ASN A 156 -11.46 -1.10 10.39
C ASN A 156 -10.34 -1.75 9.59
N GLN A 157 -9.12 -1.32 9.87
CA GLN A 157 -7.93 -1.94 9.32
C GLN A 157 -7.78 -3.40 9.77
N ILE A 158 -7.70 -4.30 8.79
CA ILE A 158 -7.32 -5.70 8.96
C ILE A 158 -5.80 -5.83 8.90
N THR A 159 -5.19 -5.24 7.87
CA THR A 159 -3.73 -5.23 7.71
C THR A 159 -3.30 -4.15 6.74
N THR A 160 -2.07 -3.66 6.92
CA THR A 160 -1.41 -2.76 5.98
C THR A 160 -0.16 -3.42 5.43
N LEU A 161 -0.05 -3.53 4.11
CA LEU A 161 1.14 -3.99 3.44
C LEU A 161 1.93 -2.81 2.91
N ARG A 162 3.20 -2.71 3.34
CA ARG A 162 4.17 -1.79 2.76
C ARG A 162 5.06 -2.56 1.80
N ILE A 163 4.95 -2.26 0.51
CA ILE A 163 5.57 -3.05 -0.55
C ILE A 163 6.47 -2.13 -1.38
N THR A 164 7.75 -2.46 -1.47
CA THR A 164 8.68 -1.73 -2.33
C THR A 164 8.37 -2.01 -3.80
N ALA A 165 8.56 -1.01 -4.65
CA ALA A 165 8.37 -1.09 -6.09
C ALA A 165 8.93 -2.37 -6.72
N ASN A 166 8.12 -3.01 -7.58
CA ASN A 166 8.43 -4.24 -8.31
C ASN A 166 8.72 -5.47 -7.42
N GLN A 167 8.50 -5.39 -6.12
CA GLN A 167 8.56 -6.53 -5.22
C GLN A 167 7.14 -7.02 -4.92
N SER A 168 7.01 -8.33 -4.74
CA SER A 168 5.72 -8.92 -4.38
C SER A 168 5.68 -9.26 -2.89
N SER A 169 4.57 -8.93 -2.24
CA SER A 169 4.19 -9.52 -0.97
C SER A 169 3.31 -10.73 -1.27
N VAL A 170 3.77 -11.91 -0.89
CA VAL A 170 3.08 -13.17 -1.16
C VAL A 170 2.89 -13.95 0.12
N TRP A 171 1.80 -14.70 0.17
CA TRP A 171 1.53 -15.63 1.26
C TRP A 171 0.74 -16.80 0.70
N TRP A 172 0.85 -17.94 1.37
CA TRP A 172 0.05 -19.12 1.09
C TRP A 172 -0.10 -19.95 2.37
N ASP A 173 -1.20 -20.68 2.45
CA ASP A 173 -1.46 -21.59 3.55
C ASP A 173 -0.39 -22.71 3.59
N GLY A 174 0.14 -22.97 4.79
CA GLY A 174 1.27 -23.86 5.02
C GLY A 174 2.65 -23.25 4.74
N GLY A 175 2.73 -21.97 4.39
CA GLY A 175 4.00 -21.26 4.13
C GLY A 175 4.83 -20.91 5.37
N GLY A 176 4.27 -21.05 6.58
CA GLY A 176 4.94 -20.79 7.86
C GLY A 176 4.42 -19.56 8.60
N PRO A 177 4.46 -18.34 8.02
CA PRO A 177 3.87 -17.15 8.62
C PRO A 177 2.36 -17.25 8.76
N ALA A 178 1.81 -16.66 9.83
CA ALA A 178 0.38 -16.49 9.99
C ALA A 178 -0.20 -15.63 8.85
N ASN A 179 -1.44 -15.90 8.46
CA ASN A 179 -2.12 -15.11 7.44
C ASN A 179 -2.34 -13.68 7.96
N PRO A 180 -1.77 -12.64 7.31
CA PRO A 180 -1.99 -11.27 7.74
C PRO A 180 -3.39 -10.74 7.41
N MET A 181 -4.15 -11.40 6.52
CA MET A 181 -5.49 -10.97 6.12
C MET A 181 -6.61 -11.59 6.98
N THR A 182 -6.29 -12.47 7.93
CA THR A 182 -7.29 -13.16 8.79
C THR A 182 -8.16 -12.16 9.58
N GLY A 183 -9.40 -12.53 9.88
CA GLY A 183 -10.35 -11.70 10.62
C GLY A 183 -11.63 -11.45 9.84
N ASN A 184 -12.21 -10.24 9.99
CA ASN A 184 -13.43 -9.89 9.27
C ASN A 184 -13.18 -9.86 7.74
N PRO A 185 -14.19 -10.17 6.92
CA PRO A 185 -14.08 -10.03 5.48
C PRO A 185 -13.68 -8.61 5.09
N ILE A 186 -12.66 -8.52 4.25
CA ILE A 186 -12.16 -7.30 3.65
C ILE A 186 -13.11 -6.91 2.52
N THR A 187 -13.59 -5.67 2.56
CA THR A 187 -14.56 -5.13 1.59
C THR A 187 -13.96 -4.10 0.66
N HIS A 188 -12.80 -3.56 1.03
CA HIS A 188 -12.04 -2.67 0.19
C HIS A 188 -10.60 -2.60 0.68
N CYS A 189 -9.74 -2.04 -0.18
CA CYS A 189 -8.45 -1.55 0.25
C CYS A 189 -8.20 -0.13 -0.27
N GLN A 190 -7.37 0.59 0.47
CA GLN A 190 -6.88 1.92 0.12
C GLN A 190 -5.39 1.80 -0.18
N ALA A 191 -4.96 2.30 -1.33
CA ALA A 191 -3.58 2.17 -1.76
C ALA A 191 -3.00 3.45 -2.31
N SER A 192 -1.71 3.65 -2.09
CA SER A 192 -0.97 4.82 -2.56
C SER A 192 0.46 4.46 -2.94
N ASN A 193 1.12 5.36 -3.67
CA ASN A 193 2.48 5.18 -4.20
C ASN A 193 3.35 6.39 -3.86
N GLN A 194 4.46 6.16 -3.16
CA GLN A 194 5.41 7.19 -2.74
C GLN A 194 6.17 7.86 -3.89
N SER A 195 6.25 7.24 -5.08
CA SER A 195 7.05 7.79 -6.18
C SER A 195 6.47 9.12 -6.67
N THR A 196 7.36 10.11 -6.81
CA THR A 196 7.03 11.44 -7.33
C THR A 196 7.25 11.54 -8.84
N ALA A 197 7.76 10.47 -9.45
CA ALA A 197 8.16 10.45 -10.85
C ALA A 197 7.50 9.35 -11.67
N GLN A 198 7.02 8.26 -11.04
CA GLN A 198 6.50 7.09 -11.72
C GLN A 198 5.18 6.67 -11.11
N ALA A 199 4.13 6.57 -11.92
CA ALA A 199 2.90 5.90 -11.52
C ALA A 199 3.15 4.37 -11.39
N ALA A 200 2.33 3.70 -10.58
CA ALA A 200 2.38 2.25 -10.42
C ALA A 200 1.08 1.61 -10.89
N THR A 201 1.15 0.35 -11.32
CA THR A 201 -0.02 -0.52 -11.45
C THR A 201 -0.02 -1.52 -10.31
N LEU A 202 -0.90 -1.34 -9.33
CA LEU A 202 -1.06 -2.30 -8.24
C LEU A 202 -1.86 -3.51 -8.73
N LYS A 203 -1.32 -4.69 -8.47
CA LYS A 203 -1.98 -5.98 -8.72
C LYS A 203 -2.20 -6.71 -7.40
N ILE A 204 -3.44 -7.13 -7.15
CA ILE A 204 -3.84 -7.96 -6.02
C ILE A 204 -4.47 -9.23 -6.60
N LEU A 205 -3.91 -10.38 -6.25
CA LEU A 205 -4.38 -11.70 -6.69
C LEU A 205 -4.67 -12.52 -5.45
N VAL A 206 -5.85 -13.14 -5.38
CA VAL A 206 -6.30 -13.95 -4.24
C VAL A 206 -6.91 -15.25 -4.74
N LEU A 207 -6.74 -16.31 -3.96
CA LEU A 207 -7.33 -17.63 -4.17
C LEU A 207 -7.98 -18.05 -2.84
N GLU A 208 -9.27 -18.37 -2.84
CA GLU A 208 -10.04 -18.64 -1.61
C GLU A 208 -10.76 -19.99 -1.67
N ASP A 209 -10.75 -20.72 -0.55
CA ASP A 209 -11.42 -22.00 -0.36
C ASP A 209 -12.53 -21.85 0.68
N ALA A 210 -13.78 -21.87 0.21
CA ALA A 210 -14.95 -21.71 1.05
C ALA A 210 -15.39 -23.02 1.73
N THR A 211 -14.71 -24.13 1.41
CA THR A 211 -15.04 -25.46 1.93
C THR A 211 -14.09 -25.81 3.09
N PRO A 212 -14.61 -26.07 4.31
CA PRO A 212 -13.79 -26.45 5.47
C PRO A 212 -13.03 -27.78 5.34
#